data_AF-A0A0F9M2S4-F1
#
_entry.id   AF-A0A0F9M2S4-F1
#
_cell.length_a   1.000
_cell.length_b   1.000
_cell.length_c   1.000
_cell.angle_alpha   90.00
_cell.angle_beta   90.00
_cell.angle_gamma   90.00
#
_symmetry.space_group_name_H-M   'P 1'
#
loop_
_entity.id
_entity.type
_entity.pdbx_description
1 polymer ?
#
loop_
_entity_poly.entity_id
_entity_poly.type
_entity_poly.pdbx_seq_one_letter_code
_entity_poly.pdbx_strand_id
1 'polypeptide(L)' 'MEKPMEHCQLCKADPKVFCPRDVDAKCLECGENFCGAHIAPHLNNVHCISLNLDHCRG' A
#
# COMPACT_ATOMS: atom_id res chain seq x y z
N MET A 1 -19.65 -10.26 12.96
CA MET A 1 -19.13 -8.88 13.12
C MET A 1 -18.54 -8.49 11.78
N GLU A 2 -19.26 -7.64 11.04
CA GLU A 2 -18.81 -7.12 9.75
C GLU A 2 -17.71 -6.10 10.04
N LYS A 3 -16.46 -6.40 9.67
CA LYS A 3 -15.37 -5.42 9.81
C LYS A 3 -15.68 -4.24 8.89
N PRO A 4 -15.58 -2.98 9.37
CA PRO A 4 -15.74 -1.83 8.49
C PRO A 4 -14.69 -1.91 7.38
N MET A 5 -15.13 -1.82 6.13
CA MET A 5 -14.23 -1.80 4.98
C MET A 5 -13.53 -0.44 4.92
N GLU A 6 -12.30 -0.40 5.42
CA GLU A 6 -11.47 0.80 5.39
C GLU A 6 -10.90 0.97 3.98
N HIS A 7 -11.24 2.09 3.35
CA HIS A 7 -10.72 2.43 2.03
C HIS A 7 -9.36 3.13 2.13
N CYS A 8 -8.46 2.81 1.20
CA CYS A 8 -7.12 3.38 1.13
C CYS A 8 -7.17 4.90 0.99
N GLN A 9 -6.49 5.61 1.88
CA GLN A 9 -6.51 7.08 1.93
C GLN A 9 -5.82 7.70 0.70
N LEU A 10 -4.77 7.07 0.18
CA LEU A 10 -4.09 7.52 -1.04
C LEU A 10 -5.01 7.41 -2.26
N CYS A 11 -5.84 6.36 -2.34
CA CYS A 11 -6.87 6.27 -3.35
C CYS A 11 -7.91 7.38 -3.24
N LYS A 12 -8.32 7.76 -2.02
CA LYS A 12 -9.29 8.85 -1.81
C LYS A 12 -8.73 10.23 -2.15
N ALA A 13 -7.42 10.40 -1.96
CA ALA A 13 -6.73 11.65 -2.22
C ALA A 13 -6.40 11.87 -3.71
N ASP A 14 -6.37 10.81 -4.52
CA ASP A 14 -6.06 10.89 -5.95
C ASP A 14 -7.33 11.15 -6.79
N PRO A 15 -7.46 12.34 -7.41
CA PRO A 15 -8.64 12.69 -8.22
C PRO A 15 -8.76 11.86 -9.51
N LYS A 16 -7.71 11.13 -9.92
CA LYS A 16 -7.74 10.22 -11.07
C LYS A 16 -8.30 8.85 -10.71
N VAL A 17 -8.38 8.52 -9.41
CA VAL A 17 -8.92 7.25 -8.95
C VAL A 17 -10.45 7.36 -8.90
N PHE A 18 -11.11 6.75 -9.87
CA PHE A 18 -12.59 6.75 -9.96
C PHE A 18 -13.26 6.01 -8.80
N CYS A 19 -12.68 4.91 -8.34
CA CYS A 19 -13.19 4.12 -7.22
C CYS A 19 -12.04 3.77 -6.27
N PRO A 20 -12.05 4.27 -5.02
CA PRO A 20 -11.00 3.95 -4.07
C PRO A 20 -11.03 2.47 -3.68
N ARG A 21 -9.86 1.84 -3.62
CA ARG A 21 -9.72 0.45 -3.20
C ARG A 21 -9.72 0.32 -1.69
N ASP A 22 -10.22 -0.81 -1.19
CA ASP A 22 -10.09 -1.20 0.21
C ASP A 22 -8.64 -1.41 0.61
N VAL A 23 -8.37 -1.25 1.90
CA VAL A 23 -7.09 -1.62 2.51
C VAL A 23 -6.97 -3.14 2.53
N ASP A 24 -5.90 -3.64 1.93
CA ASP A 24 -5.57 -5.07 1.90
C ASP A 24 -4.15 -5.37 2.42
N ALA A 25 -3.35 -4.33 2.68
CA ALA A 25 -1.97 -4.44 3.14
C ALA A 25 -1.67 -3.48 4.30
N LYS A 26 -0.82 -3.94 5.24
CA LYS A 26 -0.27 -3.13 6.32
C LYS A 26 1.25 -3.12 6.23
N CYS A 27 1.85 -1.93 6.25
CA CYS A 27 3.30 -1.79 6.35
C CYS A 27 3.75 -2.17 7.76
N LEU A 28 4.69 -3.11 7.88
CA LEU A 28 5.15 -3.61 9.18
C LEU A 28 6.17 -2.69 9.85
N GLU A 29 6.78 -1.77 9.10
CA GLU A 29 7.75 -0.81 9.61
C GLU A 29 7.07 0.39 10.29
N CYS A 30 6.14 1.04 9.61
CA CYS A 30 5.44 2.24 10.12
C CYS A 30 4.03 1.96 10.65
N GLY A 31 3.46 0.78 10.37
CA GLY A 31 2.11 0.40 10.81
C GLY A 31 0.96 0.97 9.96
N GLU A 32 1.26 1.71 8.90
CA GLU A 32 0.25 2.30 8.00
C GLU A 32 -0.46 1.27 7.11
N ASN A 33 -1.69 1.60 6.73
CA ASN A 33 -2.61 0.75 5.98
C ASN A 33 -2.78 1.24 4.54
N PHE A 34 -2.64 0.34 3.58
CA PHE A 34 -2.68 0.65 2.15
C PHE A 34 -3.48 -0.40 1.36
N CYS A 35 -3.90 -0.03 0.15
CA CYS A 35 -4.28 -1.04 -0.84
C CYS A 35 -3.05 -1.60 -1.54
N GLY A 36 -3.19 -2.75 -2.20
CA GLY A 36 -2.09 -3.50 -2.81
C GLY A 36 -1.30 -2.72 -3.87
N ALA A 37 -1.90 -1.71 -4.50
CA ALA A 37 -1.18 -0.84 -5.43
C ALA A 37 -0.39 0.28 -4.77
N HIS A 38 -0.79 0.73 -3.58
CA HIS A 38 -0.14 1.83 -2.88
C HIS A 38 0.90 1.36 -1.85
N ILE A 39 0.81 0.13 -1.35
CA ILE A 39 1.84 -0.43 -0.46
C ILE A 39 3.19 -0.54 -1.17
N ALA A 40 3.21 -0.94 -2.44
CA ALA A 40 4.43 -1.09 -3.22
C ALA A 40 5.24 0.23 -3.32
N PRO A 41 4.70 1.32 -3.88
CA PRO A 41 5.42 2.59 -3.94
C PRO A 41 5.73 3.14 -2.54
N HIS A 42 4.92 2.86 -1.51
CA HIS A 42 5.23 3.26 -0.13
C HIS A 42 6.50 2.56 0.38
N LEU A 43 6.59 1.23 0.26
CA LEU A 43 7.76 0.46 0.68
C LEU A 43 9.04 0.95 -0.01
N ASN A 44 8.97 1.26 -1.29
CA ASN A 44 10.12 1.74 -2.05
C ASN A 44 10.53 3.18 -1.71
N ASN A 45 9.58 4.11 -1.63
CA ASN A 45 9.88 5.54 -1.47
C ASN A 45 10.09 5.96 -0.01
N VAL A 46 9.43 5.30 0.94
CA VAL A 46 9.48 5.66 2.37
C VAL A 46 10.49 4.81 3.12
N HIS A 47 10.51 3.49 2.86
CA HIS A 47 11.35 2.54 3.59
C HIS A 47 12.58 2.08 2.80
N CYS A 48 12.79 2.60 1.58
CA CYS A 48 13.89 2.17 0.69
C CYS A 48 13.92 0.65 0.45
N ILE A 49 12.79 -0.03 0.62
CA ILE A 49 12.69 -1.48 0.42
C ILE A 49 12.60 -1.72 -1.09
N SER A 50 13.58 -2.43 -1.62
CA SER A 50 13.57 -2.84 -3.02
C SER A 50 12.45 -3.85 -3.23
N LEU A 51 11.55 -3.52 -4.16
CA LEU A 51 10.58 -4.49 -4.68
C LEU A 51 11.13 -5.27 -5.88
N ASN A 52 12.33 -4.90 -6.35
CA ASN A 52 13.02 -5.64 -7.39
C ASN A 52 13.59 -6.92 -6.78
N LEU A 53 13.12 -8.06 -7.28
CA LEU A 53 13.57 -9.41 -6.89
C LEU A 53 15.02 -9.71 -7.32
N ASP A 54 15.68 -8.80 -8.03
CA ASP A 54 17.10 -8.92 -8.40
C ASP A 54 18.04 -9.04 -7.20
N HIS A 55 17.61 -8.67 -5.99
CA HIS A 55 18.43 -8.78 -4.79
C HIS A 55 18.41 -10.17 -4.13
N CYS A 56 17.52 -11.09 -4.54
CA CYS A 56 17.42 -12.44 -3.96
C CYS A 56 18.01 -13.54 -4.85
N ARG A 57 18.68 -13.19 -5.96
CA ARG A 57 19.53 -14.10 -6.73
C ARG A 57 20.98 -13.97 -6.24
N GLY A 58 21.25 -14.51 -5.06
CA GLY A 58 22.59 -14.70 -4.50
C GLY A 58 22.74 -16.14 -4.05
#